data_AF-A0A7X0GRM4-F1
#
_entry.id   AF-A0A7X0GRM4-F1
#
_cell.length_a   1.000
_cell.length_b   1.000
_cell.length_c   1.000
_cell.angle_alpha   90.00
_cell.angle_beta   90.00
_cell.angle_gamma   90.00
#
_symmetry.space_group_name_H-M   'P 1'
#
loop_
_entity.id
_entity.type
_entity.pdbx_description
1 polymer ?
#
loop_
_entity_poly.entity_id
_entity_poly.type
_entity_poly.pdbx_seq_one_letter_code
_entity_poly.pdbx_strand_id
1 'polypeptide(L)'
;MIEKVTGRKLADVLHERVLRPAGLRHTLFPQDDESPEPHPRGYTDQTLSGEVEDVTDWNPSWAWAAGAMISDLPDLRRWAKVVATRTGGGDRPAARAGRSPLVRIHALRREDPPWEDPRPRPG
;
A
#
# COMPACT_ATOMS: atom_id res chain seq x y z
N MET A 1 -12.46 0.48 -17.18
CA MET A 1 -13.42 1.58 -17.44
C MET A 1 -12.70 2.89 -17.73
N ILE A 2 -11.82 3.38 -16.85
CA ILE A 2 -11.09 4.65 -17.04
C ILE A 2 -10.39 4.70 -18.39
N GLU A 3 -9.62 3.68 -18.75
CA GLU A 3 -8.90 3.66 -20.03
C GLU A 3 -9.86 3.68 -21.23
N LYS A 4 -10.97 2.94 -21.16
CA LYS A 4 -12.01 2.92 -22.20
C LYS A 4 -12.68 4.29 -22.40
N VAL A 5 -12.93 5.02 -21.31
CA VAL A 5 -13.61 6.33 -21.34
C VAL A 5 -12.65 7.45 -21.75
N THR A 6 -11.38 7.34 -21.34
CA THR A 6 -10.38 8.40 -21.57
C THR A 6 -9.55 8.18 -22.84
N GLY A 7 -9.47 6.94 -23.35
CA GLY A 7 -8.54 6.55 -24.42
C GLY A 7 -7.08 6.55 -24.00
N ARG A 8 -6.78 6.58 -22.69
CA ARG A 8 -5.43 6.77 -22.13
C ARG A 8 -5.07 5.65 -21.15
N LYS A 9 -3.78 5.37 -20.98
CA LYS A 9 -3.28 4.43 -19.98
C LYS A 9 -3.65 4.91 -18.58
N LEU A 10 -4.04 4.01 -17.68
CA LEU A 10 -4.42 4.37 -16.32
C LEU A 10 -3.29 5.08 -15.56
N ALA A 11 -2.04 4.64 -15.75
CA ALA A 11 -0.87 5.27 -15.14
C ALA A 11 -0.78 6.77 -15.46
N ASP A 12 -0.99 7.14 -16.74
CA ASP A 12 -0.94 8.54 -17.17
C ASP A 12 -2.09 9.35 -16.55
N VAL A 13 -3.29 8.76 -16.52
CA VAL A 13 -4.47 9.39 -15.93
C VAL A 13 -4.28 9.62 -14.43
N LEU A 14 -3.76 8.62 -13.70
CA LEU A 14 -3.43 8.75 -12.29
C LEU A 14 -2.37 9.82 -12.06
N HIS A 15 -1.28 9.78 -12.83
CA HIS A 15 -0.19 10.73 -12.69
C HIS A 15 -0.67 12.18 -12.88
N GLU A 16 -1.41 12.45 -13.95
CA GLU A 16 -1.82 13.81 -14.28
C GLU A 16 -2.97 14.34 -13.44
N ARG A 17 -3.94 13.49 -13.10
CA ARG A 17 -5.18 13.93 -12.43
C ARG A 17 -5.15 13.76 -10.92
N VAL A 18 -4.30 12.87 -10.40
CA VAL A 18 -4.25 12.55 -8.97
C VAL A 18 -2.89 12.89 -8.39
N LEU A 19 -1.82 12.25 -8.86
CA LEU A 19 -0.50 12.28 -8.19
C LEU A 19 0.14 13.66 -8.29
N ARG A 20 0.27 14.22 -9.50
CA ARG A 20 0.87 15.53 -9.74
C ARG A 20 0.09 16.66 -9.05
N PRO A 21 -1.25 16.78 -9.18
CA PRO A 21 -1.99 17.83 -8.50
C PRO A 21 -2.03 17.67 -6.98
N ALA A 22 -2.02 16.43 -6.48
CA ALA A 22 -1.93 16.18 -5.06
C ALA A 22 -0.51 16.40 -4.53
N GLY A 23 0.52 16.45 -5.38
CA GLY A 23 1.92 16.61 -4.97
C GLY A 23 2.51 15.36 -4.35
N LEU A 24 2.09 14.18 -4.81
CA LEU A 24 2.58 12.87 -4.40
C LEU A 24 3.74 12.46 -5.31
N ARG A 25 4.97 12.72 -4.87
CA ARG A 25 6.17 12.65 -5.75
C ARG A 25 6.85 11.29 -5.73
N HIS A 26 6.60 10.48 -4.71
CA HIS A 26 7.16 9.13 -4.55
C HIS A 26 6.06 8.06 -4.63
N THR A 27 4.91 8.43 -5.19
CA THR A 27 3.80 7.53 -5.46
C THR A 27 3.73 7.27 -6.95
N LEU A 28 3.55 6.00 -7.33
CA LEU A 28 3.45 5.60 -8.72
C LEU A 28 2.48 4.44 -8.93
N PHE A 29 2.04 4.30 -10.18
CA PHE A 29 1.40 3.09 -10.66
C PHE A 29 2.45 2.31 -11.47
N PRO A 30 2.94 1.15 -11.01
CA PRO A 30 4.04 0.46 -11.65
C PRO A 30 3.62 -0.04 -13.04
N GLN A 31 4.46 0.21 -14.04
CA GLN A 31 4.25 -0.34 -15.38
C GLN A 31 4.95 -1.68 -15.56
N ASP A 32 6.05 -1.91 -14.83
CA ASP A 32 6.85 -3.14 -14.82
C ASP A 32 7.25 -3.51 -13.36
N ASP A 33 8.44 -4.07 -13.13
CA ASP A 33 9.02 -4.44 -11.83
C ASP A 33 9.63 -3.26 -11.06
N GLU A 34 9.11 -2.05 -11.27
CA GLU A 34 9.62 -0.83 -10.66
C GLU A 34 9.31 -0.75 -9.15
N SER A 35 10.33 -0.94 -8.33
CA SER A 35 10.32 -0.61 -6.90
C SER A 35 11.25 0.59 -6.65
N PRO A 36 10.73 1.78 -6.25
CA PRO A 36 11.56 2.94 -5.98
C PRO A 36 12.53 2.73 -4.83
N GLU A 37 13.82 2.94 -5.09
CA GLU A 37 14.86 2.87 -4.06
C GLU A 37 15.00 4.20 -3.28
N PRO A 38 15.33 4.17 -1.98
CA PRO A 38 15.44 2.99 -1.13
C PRO A 38 14.07 2.47 -0.67
N HIS A 39 13.87 1.15 -0.66
CA HIS A 39 12.67 0.52 -0.08
C HIS A 39 13.02 -0.58 0.94
N PRO A 40 12.12 -0.86 1.92
CA PRO A 40 12.32 -1.98 2.84
C PRO A 40 12.25 -3.33 2.10
N ARG A 41 12.79 -4.38 2.73
CA ARG A 41 12.53 -5.76 2.31
C ARG A 41 11.12 -6.19 2.72
N GLY A 42 10.45 -6.95 1.88
CA GLY A 42 9.14 -7.55 2.13
C GLY A 42 9.26 -9.05 2.38
N TYR A 43 8.51 -9.58 3.35
CA TYR A 43 8.46 -11.01 3.65
C TYR A 43 7.00 -11.47 3.81
N THR A 44 6.69 -12.69 3.38
CA THR A 44 5.36 -13.29 3.55
C THR A 44 5.46 -14.78 3.89
N ASP A 45 4.54 -15.29 4.72
CA ASP A 45 4.32 -16.71 4.97
C ASP A 45 3.12 -17.26 4.18
N GLN A 46 2.52 -16.45 3.31
CA GLN A 46 1.41 -16.82 2.42
C GLN A 46 1.91 -17.62 1.20
N THR A 47 2.68 -18.67 1.47
CA THR A 47 3.27 -19.57 0.48
C THR A 47 2.55 -20.92 0.51
N LEU A 48 2.76 -21.77 -0.50
CA LEU A 48 2.15 -23.11 -0.52
C LEU A 48 2.67 -24.01 0.62
N SER A 49 3.89 -23.77 1.08
CA SER A 49 4.52 -24.48 2.20
C SER A 49 4.23 -23.85 3.56
N GLY A 50 3.83 -22.59 3.61
CA GLY A 50 3.72 -21.80 4.86
C GLY A 50 5.07 -21.30 5.39
N GLU A 51 6.16 -21.53 4.64
CA GLU A 51 7.48 -20.97 4.94
C GLU A 51 7.52 -19.48 4.63
N VAL A 52 8.34 -18.73 5.36
CA VAL A 52 8.57 -17.30 5.12
C VAL A 52 9.48 -17.14 3.90
N GLU A 53 9.00 -16.41 2.90
CA GLU A 53 9.76 -16.06 1.70
C GLU A 53 10.01 -14.55 1.60
N ASP A 54 11.17 -14.19 1.04
CA ASP A 54 11.48 -12.81 0.66
C ASP A 54 10.78 -12.46 -0.66
N VAL A 55 9.92 -11.46 -0.59
CA VAL A 55 9.03 -11.04 -1.66
C VAL A 55 9.25 -9.58 -2.04
N THR A 56 10.42 -9.03 -1.69
CA THR A 56 10.75 -7.62 -1.92
C THR A 56 10.54 -7.19 -3.37
N ASP A 57 10.95 -8.05 -4.30
CA ASP A 57 10.99 -7.75 -5.73
C ASP A 57 9.81 -8.37 -6.48
N TRP A 58 8.74 -8.75 -5.77
CA TRP A 58 7.52 -9.26 -6.38
C TRP A 58 6.81 -8.17 -7.18
N ASN A 59 6.45 -8.50 -8.42
CA ASN A 59 5.68 -7.61 -9.27
C ASN A 59 4.18 -7.61 -8.86
N PRO A 60 3.61 -6.47 -8.44
CA PRO A 60 2.23 -6.40 -7.95
C PRO A 60 1.17 -6.30 -9.07
N SER A 61 1.55 -6.50 -10.34
CA SER A 61 0.66 -6.34 -11.52
C SER A 61 -0.64 -7.16 -11.43
N TRP A 62 -0.63 -8.30 -10.73
CA TRP A 62 -1.82 -9.11 -10.49
C TRP A 62 -2.94 -8.35 -9.76
N ALA A 63 -2.60 -7.35 -8.93
CA ALA A 63 -3.57 -6.53 -8.21
C ALA A 63 -4.16 -5.42 -9.08
N TRP A 64 -3.46 -5.00 -10.15
CA TRP A 64 -3.83 -3.90 -11.04
C TRP A 64 -4.38 -2.70 -10.25
N ALA A 65 -5.48 -2.09 -10.70
CA ALA A 65 -6.03 -0.87 -10.13
C ALA A 65 -6.58 -1.06 -8.71
N ALA A 66 -6.73 -2.32 -8.25
CA ALA A 66 -7.24 -2.62 -6.92
C ALA A 66 -6.17 -2.48 -5.84
N GLY A 67 -4.88 -2.59 -6.17
CA GLY A 67 -3.84 -2.59 -5.15
C GLY A 67 -2.38 -2.47 -5.61
N ALA A 68 -2.09 -2.26 -6.89
CA ALA A 68 -0.71 -2.28 -7.38
C ALA A 68 0.08 -0.97 -7.14
N MET A 69 -0.55 0.10 -6.64
CA MET A 69 0.15 1.38 -6.44
C MET A 69 1.21 1.30 -5.34
N ILE A 70 2.37 1.91 -5.60
CA ILE A 70 3.50 2.01 -4.66
C ILE A 70 3.58 3.45 -4.15
N SER A 71 3.89 3.64 -2.87
CA SER A 71 3.96 4.96 -2.22
C SER A 71 4.91 4.93 -1.03
N ASP A 72 5.25 6.11 -0.52
CA ASP A 72 5.99 6.28 0.73
C ASP A 72 5.09 6.83 1.86
N LEU A 73 5.59 6.82 3.09
CA LEU A 73 4.84 7.30 4.25
C LEU A 73 4.48 8.82 4.14
N PRO A 74 5.40 9.72 3.73
CA PRO A 74 5.07 11.12 3.48
C PRO A 74 3.89 11.34 2.51
N ASP A 75 3.89 10.67 1.36
CA ASP A 75 2.85 10.80 0.34
C ASP A 75 1.53 10.21 0.84
N LEU A 76 1.53 9.05 1.49
CA LEU A 76 0.30 8.48 2.09
C LEU A 76 -0.31 9.42 3.14
N ARG A 77 0.52 10.05 3.99
CA ARG A 77 0.06 11.04 4.97
C ARG A 77 -0.55 12.26 4.29
N ARG A 78 0.03 12.69 3.16
CA ARG A 78 -0.48 13.80 2.37
C ARG A 78 -1.80 13.43 1.68
N TRP A 79 -1.87 12.24 1.10
CA TRP A 79 -3.06 11.71 0.46
C TRP A 79 -4.24 11.59 1.43
N ALA A 80 -4.00 11.08 2.64
CA ALA A 80 -5.02 10.99 3.70
C ALA A 80 -5.67 12.36 4.00
N LYS A 81 -4.88 13.43 4.04
CA LYS A 81 -5.41 14.80 4.18
C LYS A 81 -6.20 15.23 2.96
N VAL A 82 -5.65 15.01 1.76
CA VAL A 82 -6.30 15.36 0.49
C VAL A 82 -7.69 14.74 0.40
N VAL A 83 -7.84 13.44 0.67
CA VAL A 83 -9.15 12.78 0.62
C VAL A 83 -10.07 13.25 1.74
N ALA A 84 -9.55 13.48 2.95
CA ALA A 84 -10.37 13.96 4.06
C ALA A 84 -10.93 15.38 3.83
N THR A 85 -10.15 16.28 3.22
CA THR A 85 -10.56 17.67 3.02
C THR A 85 -11.26 17.91 1.68
N ARG A 86 -10.90 17.18 0.62
CA ARG A 86 -11.50 17.35 -0.72
C ARG A 86 -12.84 16.64 -0.85
N THR A 87 -13.07 15.56 -0.10
CA THR A 87 -14.38 14.90 -0.02
C THR A 87 -15.35 15.66 0.90
N GLY A 88 -14.91 16.74 1.57
CA GLY A 88 -15.75 17.58 2.43
C GLY A 88 -16.85 18.40 1.73
N GLY A 89 -17.08 18.20 0.44
CA GLY A 89 -18.21 18.78 -0.31
C GLY A 89 -19.45 17.87 -0.41
N GLY A 90 -19.38 16.62 0.06
CA GLY A 90 -20.52 15.70 0.06
C GLY A 90 -20.46 14.76 1.26
N ASP A 91 -21.42 14.96 2.16
CA ASP A 91 -21.85 14.05 3.22
C ASP A 91 -20.80 13.60 4.25
N ARG A 92 -20.82 14.26 5.42
CA ARG A 92 -20.28 13.68 6.66
C ARG A 92 -21.28 12.65 7.20
N PRO A 93 -20.95 11.35 7.32
CA PRO A 93 -21.45 10.59 8.46
C PRO A 93 -20.65 11.04 9.69
N ALA A 94 -21.35 11.47 10.74
CA ALA A 94 -20.73 11.65 12.04
C ALA A 94 -19.95 10.39 12.40
N ALA A 95 -18.65 10.54 12.71
CA ALA A 95 -17.82 9.45 13.16
C ALA A 95 -18.41 8.87 14.46
N ARG A 96 -19.19 7.79 14.33
CA ARG A 96 -19.45 6.93 15.47
C ARG A 96 -18.16 6.14 15.66
N ALA A 97 -17.50 6.36 16.80
CA ALA A 97 -16.35 5.57 17.24
C ALA A 97 -16.78 4.12 17.48
N GLY A 98 -16.97 3.37 16.39
CA GLY A 98 -16.96 1.92 16.43
C GLY A 98 -15.51 1.48 16.52
N ARG A 99 -15.21 0.61 17.49
CA ARG A 99 -13.89 -0.01 17.64
C ARG A 99 -13.45 -0.60 16.30
N SER A 100 -12.46 0.02 15.65
CA SER A 100 -11.75 -0.61 14.54
C SER A 100 -11.15 -1.92 15.07
N PRO A 101 -11.27 -3.06 14.36
CA PRO A 101 -10.41 -4.19 14.66
C PRO A 101 -8.98 -3.69 14.42
N LEU A 102 -8.22 -3.58 15.50
CA LEU A 102 -6.80 -3.30 15.46
C LEU A 102 -6.16 -4.34 14.54
N VAL A 103 -5.74 -3.92 13.35
CA VAL A 103 -4.70 -4.63 12.61
C VAL A 103 -3.44 -4.42 13.44
N ARG A 104 -3.09 -5.43 14.25
CA ARG A 104 -1.86 -5.41 15.03
C ARG A 104 -0.70 -5.62 14.07
N ILE A 105 -0.16 -4.54 13.54
CA ILE A 105 1.12 -4.56 12.84
C ILE A 105 2.18 -4.87 13.91
N HIS A 106 2.74 -6.08 13.87
CA HIS A 106 3.93 -6.39 14.63
C HIS A 106 5.10 -5.62 14.00
N ALA A 107 5.40 -4.45 14.53
CA ALA A 107 6.70 -3.85 14.31
C ALA A 107 7.71 -4.67 15.11
N LEU A 108 8.58 -5.42 14.42
CA LEU A 108 9.73 -6.07 15.03
C LEU A 108 10.54 -5.01 15.77
N ARG A 109 10.81 -5.22 17.06
CA ARG A 109 11.74 -4.35 17.78
C ARG A 109 13.11 -4.59 17.19
N ARG A 110 13.94 -3.54 17.20
CA ARG A 110 15.32 -3.57 16.69
C ARG A 110 16.23 -4.61 17.36
N GLU A 111 15.73 -5.30 18.39
CA GLU A 111 16.48 -6.25 19.22
C GLU A 111 15.89 -7.67 19.19
N ASP A 112 14.87 -7.94 18.36
CA ASP A 112 14.34 -9.30 18.22
C ASP A 112 15.26 -10.13 17.30
N PRO A 113 15.69 -11.35 17.71
CA PRO A 113 16.51 -12.22 16.87
C PRO A 113 15.69 -12.71 15.65
N PRO A 114 16.28 -12.75 14.43
CA PRO A 114 15.52 -12.82 13.18
C PRO A 114 14.85 -14.17 12.87
N TRP A 115 14.88 -15.15 13.76
CA TRP A 115 14.47 -16.53 13.43
C TRP A 115 13.61 -17.24 14.49
N GLU A 116 13.25 -16.61 15.61
CA GLU A 116 12.43 -17.26 16.63
C GLU A 116 10.93 -17.04 16.36
N ASP A 117 10.21 -18.10 15.94
CA ASP A 117 8.74 -18.12 15.81
C ASP A 117 8.11 -17.90 17.21
N PRO A 118 7.33 -16.83 17.42
CA PRO A 118 6.72 -16.51 18.71
C PRO A 118 5.58 -17.47 19.13
N ARG A 119 5.25 -18.49 18.32
CA ARG A 119 4.22 -19.47 18.67
C ARG A 119 4.75 -20.54 19.63
N PRO A 120 3.96 -20.95 20.64
CA PRO A 120 4.32 -22.07 21.50
C PRO A 120 4.42 -23.36 20.67
N ARG A 121 5.51 -24.11 20.86
CA ARG A 121 5.70 -25.41 20.20
C ARG A 121 4.59 -26.37 20.66
N PRO A 122 3.94 -27.11 19.75
CA PRO A 122 2.99 -28.14 20.15
C PRO A 122 3.75 -29.24 20.91
N GLY A 123 3.19 -29.64 22.06
CA GLY A 123 3.68 -30.75 22.89
C GLY A 123 3.17 -32.11 22.43
#